data_AF-A0A812USF9-F1
#
_entry.id   AF-A0A812USF9-F1
#
_cell.length_a   1.000
_cell.length_b   1.000
_cell.length_c   1.000
_cell.angle_alpha   90.00
_cell.angle_beta   90.00
_cell.angle_gamma   90.00
#
_symmetry.space_group_name_H-M   'P 1'
#
loop_
_entity.id
_entity.type
_entity.pdbx_description
1 polymer ?
#
loop_
_entity_poly.entity_id
_entity_poly.type
_entity_poly.pdbx_seq_one_letter_code
_entity_poly.pdbx_strand_id
1 'polypeptide(L)'
;MQEPESCSALQVTTRAPMRTAIFMTTHWSKQHQSFLPCWETAVQQLPLLQNADLILYTSANLSNADMEPLRFRNFFVKHYKNPGYQQGAMQAVIHGFGPKGHMEKWFAGYDWVVRLNPDVLILQDQWLRETMENASVDGIFGECKGGLIQTDFFAVRPQAVDYTRMDMCQQWPYAETHFRCVVHNILKSRRYTLVKGGQSAECHIVGGNSPIVHNHAFLKCCPDYLAKAKAGKCPTSSGKPFNESAASEDLPPFMRDLARKRNITLYTNNAPADVEFAEESSSNAETL
;
A
#
# COMPACT_ATOMS: atom_id res chain seq x y z
N MET A 1 -23.22 -11.31 -60.48
CA MET A 1 -22.45 -11.98 -59.42
C MET A 1 -22.44 -11.03 -58.23
N GLN A 2 -23.19 -11.37 -57.18
CA GLN A 2 -23.20 -10.63 -55.92
C GLN A 2 -22.10 -11.21 -55.03
N GLU A 3 -21.18 -10.37 -54.57
CA GLU A 3 -20.19 -10.76 -53.59
C GLU A 3 -20.88 -11.02 -52.24
N PRO A 4 -20.51 -12.10 -51.52
CA PRO A 4 -21.09 -12.39 -50.22
C PRO A 4 -20.57 -11.38 -49.18
N GLU A 5 -21.51 -10.73 -48.47
CA GLU A 5 -21.21 -9.87 -47.33
C GLU A 5 -20.48 -10.68 -46.25
N SER A 6 -19.22 -10.32 -46.01
CA SER A 6 -18.37 -10.92 -44.98
C SER A 6 -18.78 -10.37 -43.60
N CYS A 7 -19.53 -11.17 -42.85
CA CYS A 7 -19.74 -10.97 -41.41
C CYS A 7 -18.40 -11.07 -40.68
N SER A 8 -17.72 -9.94 -40.46
CA SER A 8 -16.61 -9.85 -39.51
C SER A 8 -17.15 -10.07 -38.10
N ALA A 9 -16.99 -11.31 -37.60
CA ALA A 9 -17.27 -11.62 -36.21
C ALA A 9 -16.42 -10.73 -35.30
N LEU A 10 -17.08 -10.01 -34.39
CA LEU A 10 -16.42 -9.21 -33.36
C LEU A 10 -15.50 -10.14 -32.55
N GLN A 11 -14.20 -10.12 -32.83
CA GLN A 11 -13.23 -10.82 -32.00
C GLN A 11 -13.13 -10.08 -30.68
N VAL A 12 -13.83 -10.60 -29.66
CA VAL A 12 -13.64 -10.18 -28.28
C VAL A 12 -12.24 -10.63 -27.87
N THR A 13 -11.25 -9.76 -28.03
CA THR A 13 -9.91 -10.00 -27.49
C THR A 13 -10.00 -9.90 -25.97
N THR A 14 -10.13 -11.04 -25.30
CA THR A 14 -9.98 -11.10 -23.85
C THR A 14 -8.51 -10.82 -23.52
N ARG A 15 -8.22 -9.63 -22.97
CA ARG A 15 -6.87 -9.34 -22.45
C ARG A 15 -6.58 -10.31 -21.32
N ALA A 16 -5.36 -10.83 -21.27
CA ALA A 16 -4.90 -11.61 -20.14
C ALA A 16 -5.10 -10.80 -18.83
N PRO A 17 -5.45 -11.46 -17.71
CA PRO A 17 -5.59 -10.78 -16.43
C PRO A 17 -4.28 -10.09 -16.02
N MET A 18 -4.39 -8.86 -15.49
CA MET A 18 -3.26 -8.09 -15.00
C MET A 18 -2.56 -8.81 -13.84
N ARG A 19 -1.25 -8.99 -13.92
CA ARG A 19 -0.43 -9.63 -12.90
C ARG A 19 0.21 -8.58 -12.00
N THR A 20 -0.09 -8.63 -10.70
CA THR A 20 0.40 -7.66 -9.72
C THR A 20 1.27 -8.35 -8.67
N ALA A 21 2.40 -7.73 -8.33
CA ALA A 21 3.17 -8.07 -7.13
C ALA A 21 2.98 -7.01 -6.06
N ILE A 22 2.67 -7.43 -4.84
CA ILE A 22 2.82 -6.60 -3.64
C ILE A 22 4.25 -6.78 -3.13
N PHE A 23 5.06 -5.74 -3.24
CA PHE A 23 6.43 -5.70 -2.70
C PHE A 23 6.41 -5.06 -1.32
N MET A 24 6.08 -5.87 -0.30
CA MET A 24 5.99 -5.40 1.08
C MET A 24 7.39 -5.30 1.69
N THR A 25 7.78 -4.13 2.18
CA THR A 25 9.12 -3.89 2.73
C THR A 25 9.03 -3.54 4.20
N THR A 26 9.84 -4.18 5.03
CA THR A 26 9.72 -4.03 6.49
C THR A 26 11.01 -4.45 7.20
N HIS A 27 11.25 -3.91 8.38
CA HIS A 27 12.25 -4.46 9.31
C HIS A 27 11.60 -5.28 10.44
N TRP A 28 10.30 -5.57 10.31
CA TRP A 28 9.49 -6.39 11.21
C TRP A 28 9.36 -5.85 12.65
N SER A 29 9.23 -4.53 12.82
CA SER A 29 8.95 -3.94 14.15
C SER A 29 7.63 -4.42 14.74
N LYS A 30 7.49 -4.30 16.07
CA LYS A 30 6.21 -4.51 16.77
C LYS A 30 5.09 -3.64 16.17
N GLN A 31 5.40 -2.42 15.75
CA GLN A 31 4.47 -1.53 15.05
C GLN A 31 3.97 -2.17 13.75
N HIS A 32 4.87 -2.57 12.85
CA HIS A 32 4.50 -3.20 11.58
C HIS A 32 3.74 -4.53 11.79
N GLN A 33 4.14 -5.34 12.76
CA GLN A 33 3.45 -6.58 13.11
C GLN A 33 1.99 -6.33 13.51
N SER A 34 1.71 -5.21 14.20
CA SER A 34 0.35 -4.88 14.63
C SER A 34 -0.62 -4.56 13.47
N PHE A 35 -0.12 -4.33 12.26
CA PHE A 35 -0.93 -4.14 11.06
C PHE A 35 -1.19 -5.43 10.27
N LEU A 36 -0.52 -6.56 10.60
CA LEU A 36 -0.70 -7.82 9.87
C LEU A 36 -2.15 -8.34 9.88
N PRO A 37 -2.93 -8.24 10.98
CA PRO A 37 -4.35 -8.61 10.95
C PRO A 37 -5.17 -7.81 9.92
N CYS A 38 -4.76 -6.56 9.63
CA CYS A 38 -5.40 -5.73 8.63
C CYS A 38 -5.13 -6.24 7.23
N TRP A 39 -3.91 -6.73 6.98
CA TRP A 39 -3.53 -7.33 5.72
C TRP A 39 -4.20 -8.68 5.47
N GLU A 40 -4.31 -9.53 6.49
CA GLU A 40 -5.10 -10.77 6.41
C GLU A 40 -6.52 -10.49 5.89
N THR A 41 -7.16 -9.47 6.45
CA THR A 41 -8.51 -9.06 6.07
C THR A 41 -8.52 -8.46 4.66
N ALA A 42 -7.57 -7.58 4.33
CA ALA A 42 -7.48 -6.90 3.04
C ALA A 42 -7.33 -7.90 1.88
N VAL A 43 -6.47 -8.92 2.05
CA VAL A 43 -6.21 -9.94 1.02
C VAL A 43 -7.45 -10.74 0.71
N GLN A 44 -8.30 -10.99 1.71
CA GLN A 44 -9.56 -11.73 1.50
C GLN A 44 -10.62 -10.91 0.79
N GLN A 45 -10.51 -9.57 0.75
CA GLN A 45 -11.63 -8.69 0.41
C GLN A 45 -11.36 -7.76 -0.77
N LEU A 46 -10.10 -7.45 -1.06
CA LEU A 46 -9.72 -6.56 -2.15
C LEU A 46 -9.33 -7.39 -3.40
N PRO A 47 -10.09 -7.30 -4.51
CA PRO A 47 -9.78 -7.99 -5.76
C PRO A 47 -8.34 -7.82 -6.26
N LEU A 48 -7.72 -6.66 -6.05
CA LEU A 48 -6.32 -6.39 -6.38
C LEU A 48 -5.39 -7.34 -5.61
N LEU A 49 -5.63 -7.54 -4.32
CA LEU A 49 -4.79 -8.36 -3.45
C LEU A 49 -5.06 -9.85 -3.62
N GLN A 50 -6.32 -10.25 -3.85
CA GLN A 50 -6.69 -11.65 -4.14
C GLN A 50 -5.97 -12.21 -5.37
N ASN A 51 -5.67 -11.34 -6.35
CA ASN A 51 -5.00 -11.70 -7.59
C ASN A 51 -3.50 -11.34 -7.60
N ALA A 52 -2.96 -10.85 -6.49
CA ALA A 52 -1.57 -10.48 -6.38
C ALA A 52 -0.73 -11.59 -5.73
N ASP A 53 0.56 -11.57 -6.07
CA ASP A 53 1.58 -12.31 -5.34
C ASP A 53 2.25 -11.39 -4.32
N LEU A 54 2.71 -11.92 -3.19
CA LEU A 54 3.46 -11.17 -2.19
C LEU A 54 4.95 -11.47 -2.27
N ILE A 55 5.74 -10.43 -2.44
CA ILE A 55 7.19 -10.44 -2.25
C ILE A 55 7.49 -9.64 -0.98
N LEU A 56 7.79 -10.34 0.11
CA LEU A 56 8.12 -9.73 1.39
C LEU A 56 9.62 -9.54 1.54
N TYR A 57 10.05 -8.29 1.57
CA TYR A 57 11.43 -7.89 1.82
C TYR A 57 11.61 -7.53 3.29
N THR A 58 12.31 -8.38 4.04
CA THR A 58 12.35 -8.31 5.51
C THR A 58 13.74 -8.57 6.08
N SER A 59 14.08 -7.92 7.19
CA SER A 59 15.30 -8.21 7.94
C SER A 59 15.11 -9.25 9.05
N ALA A 60 13.87 -9.65 9.32
CA ALA A 60 13.57 -10.66 10.31
C ALA A 60 13.64 -12.07 9.72
N ASN A 61 13.95 -13.04 10.58
CA ASN A 61 13.75 -14.46 10.29
C ASN A 61 12.32 -14.79 10.65
N LEU A 62 11.50 -15.11 9.65
CA LEU A 62 10.07 -15.36 9.81
C LEU A 62 9.81 -16.86 9.85
N SER A 63 8.98 -17.29 10.79
CA SER A 63 8.45 -18.64 10.85
C SER A 63 7.23 -18.77 9.93
N ASN A 64 6.83 -19.99 9.59
CA ASN A 64 5.58 -20.21 8.83
C ASN A 64 4.35 -19.63 9.54
N ALA A 65 4.36 -19.59 10.88
CA ALA A 65 3.26 -19.03 11.67
C ALA A 65 3.13 -17.52 11.51
N ASP A 66 4.23 -16.80 11.29
CA ASP A 66 4.20 -15.36 11.01
C ASP A 66 3.56 -15.03 9.64
N MET A 67 3.57 -16.02 8.73
CA MET A 67 3.22 -15.85 7.32
C MET A 67 1.83 -16.34 6.98
N GLU A 68 1.35 -17.37 7.69
CA GLU A 68 0.06 -18.03 7.45
C GLU A 68 -1.13 -17.06 7.38
N PRO A 69 -1.21 -15.98 8.19
CA PRO A 69 -2.33 -15.05 8.13
C PRO A 69 -2.44 -14.25 6.83
N LEU A 70 -1.34 -14.00 6.12
CA LEU A 70 -1.36 -13.09 4.96
C LEU A 70 -2.06 -13.68 3.73
N ARG A 71 -2.18 -15.01 3.62
CA ARG A 71 -3.00 -15.75 2.63
C ARG A 71 -2.92 -15.28 1.16
N PHE A 72 -1.79 -14.71 0.73
CA PHE A 72 -1.55 -14.41 -0.68
C PHE A 72 -1.45 -15.70 -1.50
N ARG A 73 -1.79 -15.62 -2.79
CA ARG A 73 -1.76 -16.76 -3.69
C ARG A 73 -0.36 -17.39 -3.79
N ASN A 74 0.63 -16.56 -4.06
CA ASN A 74 2.03 -16.93 -4.00
C ASN A 74 2.77 -15.99 -3.05
N PHE A 75 3.79 -16.53 -2.41
CA PHE A 75 4.54 -15.87 -1.38
C PHE A 75 6.05 -16.07 -1.57
N PHE A 76 6.81 -14.98 -1.55
CA PHE A 76 8.27 -15.01 -1.62
C PHE A 76 8.89 -14.15 -0.51
N VAL A 77 9.85 -14.70 0.24
CA VAL A 77 10.62 -13.92 1.22
C VAL A 77 11.97 -13.52 0.63
N LYS A 78 12.35 -12.26 0.76
CA LYS A 78 13.68 -11.73 0.42
C LYS A 78 14.31 -11.14 1.68
N HIS A 79 15.32 -11.81 2.21
CA HIS A 79 16.01 -11.36 3.41
C HIS A 79 17.06 -10.28 3.10
N TYR A 80 17.22 -9.33 4.05
CA TYR A 80 18.30 -8.36 4.04
C TYR A 80 18.82 -8.08 5.44
N LYS A 81 20.02 -7.50 5.53
CA LYS A 81 20.57 -6.99 6.78
C LYS A 81 20.15 -5.53 6.94
N ASN A 82 19.42 -5.19 7.99
CA ASN A 82 18.93 -3.82 8.22
C ASN A 82 20.09 -2.83 8.40
N PRO A 83 20.30 -1.88 7.47
CA PRO A 83 21.38 -0.90 7.54
C PRO A 83 20.98 0.37 8.32
N GLY A 84 19.75 0.46 8.82
CA GLY A 84 19.16 1.66 9.40
C GLY A 84 17.83 2.01 8.74
N TYR A 85 17.09 2.96 9.33
CA TYR A 85 15.71 3.28 8.90
C TYR A 85 15.64 3.78 7.45
N GLN A 86 16.33 4.88 7.14
CA GLN A 86 16.34 5.48 5.79
C GLN A 86 17.07 4.58 4.78
N GLN A 87 18.19 4.01 5.21
CA GLN A 87 19.03 3.15 4.39
C GLN A 87 18.31 1.85 4.03
N GLY A 88 17.48 1.31 4.93
CA GLY A 88 16.68 0.11 4.67
C GLY A 88 15.62 0.35 3.60
N ALA A 89 14.94 1.50 3.64
CA ALA A 89 13.98 1.91 2.61
C ALA A 89 14.67 2.06 1.23
N MET A 90 15.84 2.71 1.19
CA MET A 90 16.65 2.80 -0.02
C MET A 90 17.10 1.42 -0.51
N GLN A 91 17.59 0.57 0.39
CA GLN A 91 18.11 -0.75 0.04
C GLN A 91 17.03 -1.66 -0.56
N ALA A 92 15.78 -1.55 -0.09
CA ALA A 92 14.66 -2.27 -0.69
C ALA A 92 14.43 -1.86 -2.16
N VAL A 93 14.49 -0.56 -2.46
CA VAL A 93 14.40 -0.06 -3.84
C VAL A 93 15.60 -0.51 -4.66
N ILE A 94 16.82 -0.42 -4.13
CA ILE A 94 18.06 -0.82 -4.81
C ILE A 94 18.05 -2.31 -5.12
N HIS A 95 17.71 -3.17 -4.16
CA HIS A 95 17.68 -4.62 -4.36
C HIS A 95 16.55 -5.04 -5.29
N GLY A 96 15.36 -4.46 -5.15
CA GLY A 96 14.20 -4.83 -5.96
C GLY A 96 14.27 -4.34 -7.40
N PHE A 97 14.58 -3.06 -7.60
CA PHE A 97 14.52 -2.41 -8.91
C PHE A 97 15.88 -2.15 -9.55
N GLY A 98 16.99 -2.41 -8.83
CA GLY A 98 18.34 -2.23 -9.35
C GLY A 98 18.87 -3.48 -10.07
N PRO A 99 20.18 -3.53 -10.35
CA PRO A 99 20.80 -4.64 -11.08
C PRO A 99 20.53 -6.02 -10.48
N LYS A 100 20.52 -6.13 -9.14
CA LYS A 100 20.26 -7.39 -8.44
C LYS A 100 18.86 -7.95 -8.78
N GLY A 101 17.81 -7.18 -8.51
CA GLY A 101 16.44 -7.61 -8.76
C GLY A 101 16.15 -7.83 -10.24
N HIS A 102 16.81 -7.08 -11.13
CA HIS A 102 16.74 -7.30 -12.57
C HIS A 102 17.36 -8.66 -12.97
N MET A 103 18.60 -8.94 -12.54
CA MET A 103 19.29 -10.21 -12.85
C MET A 103 18.58 -11.43 -12.23
N GLU A 104 18.11 -11.30 -10.99
CA GLU A 104 17.34 -12.34 -10.30
C GLU A 104 15.86 -12.38 -10.70
N LYS A 105 15.43 -11.53 -11.64
CA LYS A 105 14.07 -11.50 -12.19
C LYS A 105 12.97 -11.36 -11.14
N TRP A 106 13.18 -10.56 -10.08
CA TRP A 106 12.24 -10.41 -8.96
C TRP A 106 10.84 -10.02 -9.41
N PHE A 107 10.76 -9.15 -10.42
CA PHE A 107 9.50 -8.63 -10.94
C PHE A 107 9.18 -9.10 -12.36
N ALA A 108 9.85 -10.15 -12.86
CA ALA A 108 9.60 -10.64 -14.21
C ALA A 108 8.20 -11.25 -14.34
N GLY A 109 7.45 -10.80 -15.35
CA GLY A 109 6.11 -11.27 -15.64
C GLY A 109 4.99 -10.59 -14.84
N TYR A 110 5.31 -9.60 -14.00
CA TYR A 110 4.30 -8.71 -13.41
C TYR A 110 4.11 -7.47 -14.28
N ASP A 111 2.87 -7.05 -14.46
CA ASP A 111 2.51 -5.80 -15.12
C ASP A 111 2.72 -4.60 -14.18
N TRP A 112 2.53 -4.82 -12.88
CA TRP A 112 2.64 -3.83 -11.83
C TRP A 112 3.30 -4.38 -10.58
N VAL A 113 4.10 -3.54 -9.93
CA VAL A 113 4.65 -3.75 -8.59
C VAL A 113 4.13 -2.65 -7.68
N VAL A 114 3.42 -3.03 -6.62
CA VAL A 114 2.97 -2.12 -5.57
C VAL A 114 3.88 -2.28 -4.37
N ARG A 115 4.78 -1.32 -4.16
CA ARG A 115 5.66 -1.29 -2.98
C ARG A 115 4.93 -0.62 -1.82
N LEU A 116 4.94 -1.26 -0.66
CA LEU A 116 4.38 -0.69 0.56
C LEU A 116 5.02 -1.18 1.86
N ASN A 117 4.90 -0.40 2.94
CA ASN A 117 5.16 -0.91 4.30
C ASN A 117 3.88 -1.55 4.88
N PRO A 118 3.99 -2.41 5.92
CA PRO A 118 2.82 -3.00 6.57
C PRO A 118 1.82 -1.99 7.15
N ASP A 119 2.25 -0.78 7.50
CA ASP A 119 1.41 0.29 8.03
C ASP A 119 0.81 1.23 6.96
N VAL A 120 0.97 0.88 5.68
CA VAL A 120 0.28 1.52 4.56
C VAL A 120 -0.91 0.68 4.14
N LEU A 121 -2.14 1.15 4.39
CA LEU A 121 -3.34 0.36 4.15
C LEU A 121 -4.04 0.80 2.87
N ILE A 122 -4.40 -0.15 2.00
CA ILE A 122 -5.22 0.10 0.81
C ILE A 122 -6.67 -0.02 1.24
N LEU A 123 -7.38 1.09 1.44
CA LEU A 123 -8.78 1.11 1.90
C LEU A 123 -9.75 0.55 0.85
N GLN A 124 -9.49 0.86 -0.42
CA GLN A 124 -10.29 0.45 -1.57
C GLN A 124 -9.38 0.37 -2.79
N ASP A 125 -9.57 -0.66 -3.63
CA ASP A 125 -8.65 -0.92 -4.74
C ASP A 125 -9.19 -0.53 -6.12
N GLN A 126 -10.46 -0.12 -6.22
CA GLN A 126 -11.10 0.13 -7.51
C GLN A 126 -10.34 1.21 -8.29
N TRP A 127 -10.07 2.36 -7.66
CA TRP A 127 -9.32 3.44 -8.30
C TRP A 127 -7.90 3.01 -8.68
N LEU A 128 -7.23 2.20 -7.84
CA LEU A 128 -5.90 1.68 -8.15
C LEU A 128 -5.94 0.80 -9.40
N ARG A 129 -6.88 -0.15 -9.47
CA ARG A 129 -7.05 -1.05 -10.62
C ARG A 129 -7.37 -0.30 -11.91
N GLU A 130 -8.33 0.62 -11.86
CA GLU A 130 -8.69 1.48 -13.00
C GLU A 130 -7.50 2.31 -13.49
N THR A 131 -6.69 2.82 -12.56
CA THR A 131 -5.46 3.56 -12.89
C THR A 131 -4.39 2.65 -13.48
N MET A 132 -4.23 1.43 -12.96
CA MET A 132 -3.26 0.43 -13.45
C MET A 132 -3.61 -0.10 -14.85
N GLU A 133 -4.89 -0.11 -15.20
CA GLU A 133 -5.38 -0.44 -16.55
C GLU A 133 -5.13 0.68 -17.57
N ASN A 134 -4.91 1.92 -17.11
CA ASN A 134 -4.60 3.03 -17.99
C ASN A 134 -3.18 2.90 -18.57
N ALA A 135 -3.11 2.70 -19.89
CA ALA A 135 -1.85 2.56 -20.62
C ALA A 135 -0.97 3.84 -20.66
N SER A 136 -1.52 4.99 -20.25
CA SER A 136 -0.78 6.26 -20.15
C SER A 136 -0.12 6.47 -18.78
N VAL A 137 -0.32 5.53 -17.85
CA VAL A 137 0.21 5.58 -16.49
C VAL A 137 1.21 4.45 -16.29
N ASP A 138 2.42 4.81 -15.87
CA ASP A 138 3.51 3.91 -15.48
C ASP A 138 3.84 3.99 -13.99
N GLY A 139 3.33 5.01 -13.28
CA GLY A 139 3.56 5.22 -11.86
C GLY A 139 2.36 5.80 -11.11
N ILE A 140 2.15 5.34 -9.88
CA ILE A 140 1.18 5.88 -8.91
C ILE A 140 1.97 6.22 -7.66
N PHE A 141 1.99 7.49 -7.26
CA PHE A 141 2.90 7.99 -6.23
C PHE A 141 2.16 8.68 -5.08
N GLY A 142 2.61 8.42 -3.85
CA GLY A 142 2.26 9.25 -2.70
C GLY A 142 3.05 10.55 -2.74
N GLU A 143 2.37 11.68 -2.52
CA GLU A 143 3.02 12.97 -2.41
C GLU A 143 3.63 13.15 -1.00
N CYS A 144 4.86 13.62 -0.94
CA CYS A 144 5.48 14.13 0.28
C CYS A 144 5.64 15.66 0.22
N LYS A 145 5.70 16.31 1.39
CA LYS A 145 6.03 17.72 1.56
C LYS A 145 7.21 18.14 0.69
N GLY A 146 7.07 19.29 0.01
CA GLY A 146 8.08 19.81 -0.90
C GLY A 146 8.06 19.17 -2.29
N GLY A 147 6.98 18.49 -2.67
CA GLY A 147 6.84 17.82 -3.97
C GLY A 147 7.74 16.60 -4.12
N LEU A 148 8.21 16.03 -3.00
CA LEU A 148 8.92 14.76 -2.95
C LEU A 148 7.93 13.60 -3.13
N ILE A 149 8.47 12.41 -3.39
CA ILE A 149 7.67 11.19 -3.51
C ILE A 149 7.93 10.36 -2.27
N GLN A 150 6.85 10.01 -1.58
CA GLN A 150 6.92 9.15 -0.41
C GLN A 150 7.37 7.74 -0.82
N THR A 151 8.30 7.18 -0.05
CA THR A 151 8.78 5.82 -0.32
C THR A 151 7.94 4.75 0.36
N ASP A 152 7.13 5.07 1.37
CA ASP A 152 6.32 4.07 2.05
C ASP A 152 5.24 3.47 1.17
N PHE A 153 4.82 4.18 0.10
CA PHE A 153 3.90 3.69 -0.91
C PHE A 153 4.29 4.17 -2.31
N PHE A 154 4.34 3.24 -3.25
CA PHE A 154 4.22 3.55 -4.68
C PHE A 154 3.75 2.32 -5.46
N ALA A 155 3.18 2.54 -6.64
CA ALA A 155 3.01 1.48 -7.63
C ALA A 155 3.69 1.88 -8.93
N VAL A 156 4.40 0.95 -9.57
CA VAL A 156 5.08 1.20 -10.84
C VAL A 156 4.96 0.01 -11.78
N ARG A 157 4.99 0.27 -13.09
CA ARG A 157 5.31 -0.73 -14.09
C ARG A 157 6.80 -1.04 -14.00
N PRO A 158 7.24 -2.27 -13.69
CA PRO A 158 8.65 -2.55 -13.43
C PRO A 158 9.56 -2.20 -14.63
N GLN A 159 9.07 -2.36 -15.86
CA GLN A 159 9.77 -2.02 -17.11
C GLN A 159 9.97 -0.51 -17.33
N ALA A 160 9.22 0.34 -16.63
CA ALA A 160 9.36 1.79 -16.72
C ALA A 160 10.43 2.33 -15.75
N VAL A 161 10.91 1.49 -14.82
CA VAL A 161 11.98 1.84 -13.88
C VAL A 161 13.33 1.50 -14.51
N ASP A 162 14.20 2.50 -14.61
CA ASP A 162 15.53 2.33 -15.20
C ASP A 162 16.51 1.79 -14.15
N TYR A 163 16.69 0.47 -14.15
CA TYR A 163 17.57 -0.21 -13.20
C TYR A 163 19.04 0.23 -13.30
N THR A 164 19.46 0.78 -14.45
CA THR A 164 20.84 1.25 -14.65
C THR A 164 21.11 2.59 -13.97
N ARG A 165 20.05 3.36 -13.66
CA ARG A 165 20.17 4.62 -12.91
C ARG A 165 20.38 4.42 -11.43
N MET A 166 20.16 3.20 -10.92
CA MET A 166 20.19 2.93 -9.49
C MET A 166 21.51 3.36 -8.86
N ASP A 167 22.65 3.04 -9.49
CA ASP A 167 23.99 3.38 -8.96
C ASP A 167 24.23 4.89 -8.93
N MET A 168 23.78 5.63 -9.94
CA MET A 168 23.88 7.10 -9.97
C MET A 168 23.02 7.76 -8.89
N CYS A 169 21.93 7.11 -8.46
CA CYS A 169 21.03 7.65 -7.45
C CYS A 169 21.51 7.38 -6.01
N GLN A 170 22.50 6.50 -5.78
CA GLN A 170 22.99 6.16 -4.44
C GLN A 170 23.65 7.34 -3.70
N GLN A 171 24.05 8.39 -4.42
CA GLN A 171 24.61 9.60 -3.81
C GLN A 171 23.60 10.39 -2.94
N TRP A 172 22.30 10.11 -3.06
CA TRP A 172 21.26 10.81 -2.31
C TRP A 172 21.06 10.19 -0.92
N PRO A 173 21.16 10.98 0.18
CA PRO A 173 21.15 10.43 1.54
C PRO A 173 19.76 10.06 2.08
N TYR A 174 18.68 10.51 1.42
CA TYR A 174 17.30 10.27 1.86
C TYR A 174 16.53 9.41 0.86
N ALA A 175 15.66 8.54 1.38
CA ALA A 175 14.91 7.57 0.58
C ALA A 175 14.05 8.25 -0.50
N GLU A 176 13.40 9.36 -0.17
CA GLU A 176 12.52 10.11 -1.09
C GLU A 176 13.31 10.73 -2.24
N THR A 177 14.47 11.32 -1.94
CA THR A 177 15.35 11.91 -2.96
C THR A 177 15.98 10.84 -3.86
N HIS A 178 16.39 9.71 -3.27
CA HIS A 178 16.88 8.55 -3.99
C HIS A 178 15.80 8.00 -4.93
N PHE A 179 14.59 7.75 -4.42
CA PHE A 179 13.52 7.17 -5.22
C PHE A 179 13.06 8.11 -6.34
N ARG A 180 12.95 9.43 -6.08
CA ARG A 180 12.67 10.43 -7.12
C ARG A 180 13.69 10.37 -8.27
N CYS A 181 14.97 10.14 -7.97
CA CYS A 181 16.01 9.95 -8.97
C CYS A 181 15.81 8.65 -9.77
N VAL A 182 15.43 7.56 -9.11
CA VAL A 182 15.16 6.24 -9.72
C VAL A 182 13.99 6.31 -10.70
N VAL A 183 12.88 6.96 -10.33
CA VAL A 183 11.70 7.09 -11.20
C VAL A 183 11.74 8.31 -12.11
N HIS A 184 12.91 8.92 -12.32
CA HIS A 184 13.06 10.17 -13.08
C HIS A 184 12.42 10.11 -14.47
N ASN A 185 12.54 8.99 -15.19
CA ASN A 185 11.98 8.83 -16.54
C ASN A 185 10.43 8.86 -16.54
N ILE A 186 9.81 8.26 -15.53
CA ILE A 186 8.35 8.29 -15.32
C ILE A 186 7.90 9.73 -15.05
N LEU A 187 8.64 10.46 -14.19
CA LEU A 187 8.33 11.85 -13.86
C LEU A 187 8.50 12.78 -15.06
N LYS A 188 9.61 12.63 -15.80
CA LYS A 188 9.94 13.43 -16.99
C LYS A 188 8.90 13.25 -18.09
N SER A 189 8.45 12.01 -18.32
CA SER A 189 7.42 11.69 -19.31
C SER A 189 6.00 12.06 -18.86
N ARG A 190 5.81 12.44 -17.59
CA ARG A 190 4.50 12.68 -16.96
C ARG A 190 3.54 11.49 -17.06
N ARG A 191 4.08 10.26 -17.16
CA ARG A 191 3.29 9.03 -17.19
C ARG A 191 3.03 8.53 -15.77
N TYR A 192 2.52 9.41 -14.91
CA TYR A 192 2.18 9.07 -13.53
C TYR A 192 0.94 9.81 -13.04
N THR A 193 0.38 9.33 -11.94
CA THR A 193 -0.61 10.06 -11.15
C THR A 193 -0.22 10.05 -9.68
N LEU A 194 -0.68 11.06 -8.94
CA LEU A 194 -0.62 11.06 -7.49
C LEU A 194 -1.80 10.26 -6.92
N VAL A 195 -1.66 9.76 -5.69
CA VAL A 195 -2.77 9.11 -4.98
C VAL A 195 -3.97 10.05 -4.90
N LYS A 196 -5.09 9.65 -5.50
CA LYS A 196 -6.32 10.47 -5.54
C LYS A 196 -6.79 10.79 -4.14
N GLY A 197 -7.02 12.07 -3.84
CA GLY A 197 -7.52 12.51 -2.54
C GLY A 197 -6.53 12.35 -1.39
N GLY A 198 -5.30 11.90 -1.68
CA GLY A 198 -4.20 11.89 -0.74
C GLY A 198 -3.75 13.31 -0.42
N GLN A 199 -3.61 13.61 0.87
CA GLN A 199 -2.99 14.81 1.41
C GLN A 199 -1.69 14.38 2.08
N SER A 200 -0.68 15.24 2.01
CA SER A 200 0.61 14.99 2.63
C SER A 200 0.77 15.79 3.92
N ALA A 201 0.85 15.09 5.04
CA ALA A 201 1.34 15.64 6.31
C ALA A 201 2.64 14.91 6.67
N GLU A 202 3.79 15.52 6.37
CA GLU A 202 5.11 14.94 6.71
C GLU A 202 5.41 13.57 6.06
N CYS A 203 5.13 13.43 4.75
CA CYS A 203 5.24 12.14 4.03
C CYS A 203 4.28 11.06 4.58
N HIS A 204 3.15 11.45 5.14
CA HIS A 204 2.01 10.56 5.38
C HIS A 204 0.96 10.74 4.29
N ILE A 205 0.35 9.64 3.84
CA ILE A 205 -0.81 9.68 2.94
C ILE A 205 -2.05 9.67 3.83
N VAL A 206 -2.70 10.82 3.94
CA VAL A 206 -3.96 10.96 4.68
C VAL A 206 -5.04 11.53 3.76
N GLY A 207 -6.29 11.63 4.21
CA GLY A 207 -7.37 12.27 3.47
C GLY A 207 -8.65 11.43 3.40
N GLY A 208 -9.79 12.09 3.66
CA GLY A 208 -11.16 11.54 3.65
C GLY A 208 -11.47 10.58 2.50
N ASN A 209 -10.99 10.96 1.30
CA ASN A 209 -11.28 10.30 0.03
C ASN A 209 -10.09 9.53 -0.54
N SER A 210 -9.01 9.38 0.23
CA SER A 210 -7.83 8.66 -0.24
C SER A 210 -8.09 7.15 -0.25
N PRO A 211 -7.82 6.43 -1.35
CA PRO A 211 -7.96 4.97 -1.40
C PRO A 211 -6.84 4.27 -0.62
N ILE A 212 -5.85 5.02 -0.15
CA ILE A 212 -4.64 4.52 0.53
C ILE A 212 -4.38 5.42 1.72
N VAL A 213 -3.99 4.85 2.85
CA VAL A 213 -3.61 5.61 4.04
C VAL A 213 -2.26 5.13 4.55
N HIS A 214 -1.40 6.06 4.91
CA HIS A 214 -0.18 5.82 5.67
C HIS A 214 -0.23 6.76 6.88
N ASN A 215 -0.57 6.23 8.04
CA ASN A 215 -0.61 7.02 9.27
C ASN A 215 -0.45 6.08 10.48
N HIS A 216 0.57 6.33 11.29
CA HIS A 216 0.91 5.50 12.45
C HIS A 216 -0.18 5.50 13.54
N ALA A 217 -1.07 6.50 13.55
CA ALA A 217 -2.21 6.54 14.48
C ALA A 217 -3.27 5.45 14.19
N PHE A 218 -3.19 4.76 13.04
CA PHE A 218 -4.04 3.60 12.74
C PHE A 218 -3.53 2.30 13.38
N LEU A 219 -2.57 2.37 14.31
CA LEU A 219 -2.13 1.23 15.09
C LEU A 219 -3.35 0.52 15.72
N LYS A 220 -3.58 -0.75 15.37
CA LYS A 220 -4.73 -1.58 15.81
C LYS A 220 -6.09 -1.22 15.17
N CYS A 221 -6.07 -0.37 14.14
CA CYS A 221 -7.25 0.08 13.42
C CYS A 221 -7.19 -0.37 11.97
N CYS A 222 -7.68 -1.58 11.74
CA CYS A 222 -7.85 -2.08 10.40
C CYS A 222 -9.01 -1.36 9.72
N PRO A 223 -8.85 -0.93 8.46
CA PRO A 223 -9.96 -0.53 7.63
C PRO A 223 -10.97 -1.66 7.67
N ASP A 224 -12.18 -1.27 7.97
CA ASP A 224 -13.28 -2.19 8.02
C ASP A 224 -13.72 -2.46 6.58
N TYR A 225 -12.95 -3.31 5.91
CA TYR A 225 -13.13 -3.71 4.52
C TYR A 225 -14.53 -4.34 4.28
N LEU A 226 -15.22 -4.74 5.36
CA LEU A 226 -16.60 -5.23 5.38
C LEU A 226 -17.26 -4.90 6.74
N ALA A 227 -17.80 -3.69 6.90
CA ALA A 227 -18.95 -3.45 7.77
C ALA A 227 -18.96 -4.14 9.17
N LYS A 228 -18.07 -3.73 10.07
CA LYS A 228 -18.17 -3.63 11.54
C LYS A 228 -16.94 -2.90 12.12
N ALA A 229 -16.73 -1.64 11.77
CA ALA A 229 -15.98 -0.73 12.62
C ALA A 229 -16.76 -0.64 13.93
N LYS A 230 -16.24 -1.28 14.99
CA LYS A 230 -16.71 -0.98 16.35
C LYS A 230 -16.54 0.53 16.54
N ALA A 231 -17.64 1.21 16.81
CA ALA A 231 -17.65 2.63 17.09
C ALA A 231 -16.57 2.98 18.15
N GLY A 232 -15.86 4.08 17.92
CA GLY A 232 -15.10 4.76 18.98
C GLY A 232 -13.59 4.50 19.11
N LYS A 233 -12.89 3.79 18.22
CA LYS A 233 -11.43 3.57 18.39
C LYS A 233 -10.50 3.94 17.23
N CYS A 234 -11.01 4.22 16.04
CA CYS A 234 -10.14 4.46 14.89
C CYS A 234 -10.21 5.91 14.41
N PRO A 235 -9.07 6.60 14.22
CA PRO A 235 -9.09 7.94 13.65
C PRO A 235 -9.72 7.85 12.25
N THR A 236 -10.47 8.89 11.89
CA THR A 236 -10.92 9.08 10.51
C THR A 236 -9.70 9.23 9.60
N SER A 237 -9.85 9.00 8.30
CA SER A 237 -8.77 9.27 7.33
C SER A 237 -8.30 10.72 7.31
N SER A 238 -9.00 11.65 7.98
CA SER A 238 -8.56 13.03 8.24
C SER A 238 -7.62 13.20 9.46
N GLY A 239 -7.32 12.11 10.20
CA GLY A 239 -6.53 12.15 11.43
C GLY A 239 -7.30 12.60 12.68
N LYS A 240 -8.60 12.94 12.55
CA LYS A 240 -9.46 13.29 13.69
C LYS A 240 -10.04 12.04 14.36
N PRO A 241 -10.22 12.03 15.70
CA PRO A 241 -10.94 10.96 16.41
C PRO A 241 -12.34 10.74 15.82
N PHE A 242 -12.77 9.49 15.75
CA PHE A 242 -14.16 9.17 15.39
C PHE A 242 -15.09 9.67 16.48
N ASN A 243 -15.90 10.69 16.18
CA ASN A 243 -16.94 11.14 17.10
C ASN A 243 -18.22 10.34 16.83
N GLU A 244 -18.67 9.53 17.79
CA GLU A 244 -19.84 8.64 17.62
C GLU A 244 -21.12 9.42 17.27
N SER A 245 -21.20 10.69 17.67
CA SER A 245 -22.31 11.59 17.33
C SER A 245 -22.31 12.07 15.87
N ALA A 246 -21.20 11.89 15.13
CA ALA A 246 -21.04 12.30 13.73
C ALA A 246 -21.02 11.11 12.74
N ALA A 247 -21.25 9.88 13.22
CA ALA A 247 -21.17 8.65 12.41
C ALA A 247 -22.10 8.63 11.17
N SER A 248 -23.09 9.53 11.11
CA SER A 248 -23.95 9.74 9.94
C SER A 248 -23.44 10.81 8.97
N GLU A 249 -22.68 11.80 9.43
CA GLU A 249 -22.32 12.98 8.63
C GLU A 249 -20.86 12.97 8.15
N ASP A 250 -19.95 12.32 8.87
CA ASP A 250 -18.51 12.29 8.55
C ASP A 250 -18.06 11.05 7.76
N LEU A 251 -18.95 10.07 7.55
CA LEU A 251 -18.68 9.02 6.57
C LEU A 251 -18.75 9.62 5.15
N PRO A 252 -17.78 9.31 4.27
CA PRO A 252 -17.90 9.65 2.86
C PRO A 252 -19.26 9.20 2.32
N PRO A 253 -19.97 10.01 1.50
CA PRO A 253 -21.33 9.71 1.05
C PRO A 253 -21.49 8.29 0.46
N PHE A 254 -20.45 7.76 -0.18
CA PHE A 254 -20.47 6.42 -0.76
C PHE A 254 -20.52 5.28 0.29
N MET A 255 -19.92 5.48 1.48
CA MET A 255 -19.97 4.51 2.58
C MET A 255 -21.38 4.47 3.19
N ARG A 256 -22.07 5.61 3.24
CA ARG A 256 -23.47 5.68 3.70
C ARG A 256 -24.42 4.93 2.77
N ASP A 257 -24.23 5.09 1.46
CA ASP A 257 -25.03 4.39 0.45
C ASP A 257 -24.77 2.88 0.43
N LEU A 258 -23.53 2.43 0.67
CA LEU A 258 -23.21 1.01 0.77
C LEU A 258 -23.80 0.37 2.02
N ALA A 259 -23.74 1.05 3.17
CA ALA A 259 -24.33 0.59 4.42
C ALA A 259 -25.85 0.48 4.32
N ARG A 260 -26.50 1.47 3.70
CA ARG A 260 -27.96 1.52 3.49
C ARG A 260 -28.46 0.47 2.51
N LYS A 261 -27.71 0.16 1.44
CA LYS A 261 -28.09 -0.86 0.44
C LYS A 261 -27.98 -2.31 0.94
N ARG A 262 -27.26 -2.56 2.05
CA ARG A 262 -26.94 -3.92 2.52
C ARG A 262 -27.60 -4.32 3.85
N ASN A 263 -28.59 -3.56 4.35
CA ASN A 263 -29.29 -3.86 5.61
C ASN A 263 -28.35 -4.10 6.82
N ILE A 264 -27.29 -3.29 6.92
CA ILE A 264 -26.33 -3.42 8.02
C ILE A 264 -26.86 -2.64 9.23
N THR A 265 -27.30 -3.36 10.27
CA THR A 265 -27.65 -2.78 11.57
C THR A 265 -26.39 -2.47 12.36
N LEU A 266 -26.15 -1.19 12.66
CA LEU A 266 -25.06 -0.75 13.53
C LEU A 266 -25.46 -0.98 14.99
N TYR A 267 -24.75 -1.85 15.71
CA TYR A 267 -24.97 -2.06 17.14
C TYR A 267 -24.16 -1.05 17.96
N THR A 268 -24.84 -0.29 18.80
CA THR A 268 -24.23 0.57 19.83
C THR A 268 -24.11 -0.23 21.13
N ASN A 269 -22.91 -0.55 21.57
CA ASN A 269 -22.70 -1.15 22.89
C ASN A 269 -22.35 -0.07 23.91
N ASN A 270 -23.35 0.34 24.71
CA ASN A 270 -23.11 0.96 25.99
C ASN A 270 -22.65 -0.11 26.98
N ALA A 271 -21.37 -0.11 27.35
CA ALA A 271 -20.88 -0.81 28.55
C ALA A 271 -19.75 0.02 29.18
N PRO A 272 -19.62 0.03 30.52
CA PRO A 272 -18.94 1.09 31.26
C PRO A 272 -17.42 0.99 31.20
N ALA A 273 -16.78 2.16 31.24
CA ALA A 273 -15.35 2.36 31.40
C ALA A 273 -14.88 1.79 32.74
N ASP A 274 -13.73 1.12 32.73
CA ASP A 274 -12.68 1.14 33.77
C ASP A 274 -11.61 0.09 33.45
N VAL A 275 -10.50 0.52 32.82
CA VAL A 275 -9.15 -0.07 33.01
C VAL A 275 -8.13 1.03 32.73
N GLU A 276 -7.56 1.61 33.79
CA GLU A 276 -6.33 2.39 33.77
C GLU A 276 -5.17 1.51 33.28
N PHE A 277 -4.41 1.98 32.29
CA PHE A 277 -3.09 1.43 31.97
C PHE A 277 -2.03 2.45 32.38
N ALA A 278 -1.14 2.01 33.27
CA ALA A 278 0.01 2.77 33.74
C ALA A 278 0.99 3.02 32.57
N GLU A 279 1.44 4.28 32.48
CA GLU A 279 2.59 4.68 31.67
C GLU A 279 3.87 4.12 32.30
N GLU A 280 4.60 3.28 31.57
CA GLU A 280 5.96 2.89 31.95
C GLU A 280 6.94 3.84 31.24
N SER A 281 7.38 4.84 31.98
CA SER A 281 8.51 5.70 31.64
C SER A 281 9.81 4.92 31.77
N SER A 282 10.58 4.75 30.70
CA SER A 282 11.98 4.34 30.79
C SER A 282 12.90 5.48 30.35
N SER A 283 13.53 6.11 31.35
CA SER A 283 14.67 6.99 31.21
C SER A 283 15.95 6.27 31.61
N ASN A 284 17.04 6.66 30.94
CA ASN A 284 18.48 6.46 31.25
C ASN A 284 19.05 5.07 30.85
N ALA A 285 19.94 4.97 29.85
CA ALA A 285 21.34 5.47 29.77
C ALA A 285 22.28 4.76 30.76
N GLU A 286 23.22 3.96 30.23
CA GLU A 286 24.67 4.02 30.53
C GLU A 286 25.49 3.00 29.71
N THR A 287 26.53 3.54 29.07
CA THR A 287 27.92 3.05 28.88
C THR A 287 28.27 1.56 29.00
N LEU A 288 28.72 0.97 27.88
CA LEU A 288 30.13 0.62 27.59
C LEU A 288 30.28 0.17 26.12
#